data_AF-A0AAP3FBD3-F1
#
_entry.id   AF-A0AAP3FBD3-F1
#
_cell.length_a   1.000
_cell.length_b   1.000
_cell.length_c   1.000
_cell.angle_alpha   90.00
_cell.angle_beta   90.00
_cell.angle_gamma   90.00
#
_symmetry.space_group_name_H-M   'P 1'
#
loop_
_entity.id
_entity.type
_entity.pdbx_description
1 polymer ?
#
loop_
_entity_poly.entity_id
_entity_poly.type
_entity_poly.pdbx_seq_one_letter_code
_entity_poly.pdbx_strand_id
1 'polypeptide(L)'
;MSEISASGFNILIRAKRDGRWWILKALAPAVRNNEVYQGLLQKEFDIMKHVQHPGVVEVTGIEEVDGYGKCLVMEWIDGVTLEEWLLQPHSKKERVHIANQLLEVLEFVHDMQVVHRDLKPSNIMVTRNGSVLKLIDFGLADTDSYAVLKEPAGTDGYVSPEQQKGGPTDVRNDIYSVGVILDKMKLNFSYRLGLKRCLRPLEERYPNITAMRQHILSLHRNLLAFWIASGMLAVSTAGVLIYNKVNKPPRGYDVVAEFMVGNLAYKSWGGGVVSVRAANSKDSCIEVPKTVNFQGMTYKIDEIEKKAFANQPDLRKLVFPNTKFHVMRQMVENSPNLHSICFRSALPPVIGNVIWKTRIQDVFSASDFKRVILYVPKGSFDAYRNSVWNQFENIIEYE
;
A
#
# COMPACT_ATOMS: atom_id res chain seq x y z
N MET A 1 -58.15 -2.83 5.79
CA MET A 1 -56.86 -3.46 6.17
C MET A 1 -56.29 -4.13 4.93
N SER A 2 -54.96 -4.26 4.82
CA SER A 2 -54.31 -4.95 3.70
C SER A 2 -53.13 -5.76 4.24
N GLU A 3 -53.11 -7.06 3.99
CA GLU A 3 -51.95 -7.92 4.30
C GLU A 3 -50.74 -7.47 3.47
N ILE A 4 -49.59 -7.30 4.14
CA ILE A 4 -48.34 -6.87 3.53
C ILE A 4 -47.42 -8.06 3.31
N SER A 5 -47.30 -8.92 4.32
CA SER A 5 -46.40 -10.07 4.27
C SER A 5 -46.83 -11.18 5.23
N ALA A 6 -46.40 -12.40 4.91
CA ALA A 6 -46.45 -13.54 5.80
C ALA A 6 -45.02 -14.09 5.92
N SER A 7 -44.53 -14.26 7.15
CA SER A 7 -43.18 -14.78 7.41
C SER A 7 -43.18 -15.62 8.67
N GLY A 8 -42.68 -16.86 8.55
CA GLY A 8 -42.73 -17.85 9.62
C GLY A 8 -44.15 -18.07 10.12
N PHE A 9 -44.37 -17.82 11.41
CA PHE A 9 -45.65 -17.98 12.08
C PHE A 9 -46.43 -16.66 12.24
N ASN A 10 -45.95 -15.56 11.66
CA ASN A 10 -46.55 -14.24 11.74
C ASN A 10 -47.05 -13.74 10.39
N ILE A 11 -48.06 -12.88 10.44
CA ILE A 11 -48.57 -12.10 9.30
C ILE A 11 -48.57 -10.62 9.68
N LEU A 12 -48.16 -9.76 8.74
CA LEU A 12 -48.16 -8.30 8.91
C LEU A 12 -49.29 -7.69 8.08
N ILE A 13 -50.11 -6.89 8.74
CA ILE A 13 -51.28 -6.26 8.14
C ILE A 13 -51.15 -4.74 8.32
N ARG A 14 -51.33 -3.99 7.24
CA ARG A 14 -51.49 -2.54 7.34
C ARG A 14 -52.94 -2.19 7.60
N ALA A 15 -53.15 -1.44 8.67
CA ALA A 15 -54.45 -0.95 9.10
C ALA A 15 -54.47 0.58 9.15
N LYS A 16 -55.66 1.17 9.00
CA LYS A 16 -55.87 2.62 9.14
C LYS A 16 -56.85 2.85 10.29
N ARG A 17 -56.44 3.66 11.26
CA ARG A 17 -57.25 4.05 12.44
C ARG A 17 -57.06 5.54 12.67
N ASP A 18 -58.16 6.27 12.81
CA ASP A 18 -58.18 7.73 13.06
C ASP A 18 -57.31 8.54 12.09
N GLY A 19 -57.37 8.16 10.80
CA GLY A 19 -56.58 8.81 9.75
C GLY A 19 -55.10 8.41 9.71
N ARG A 20 -54.58 7.66 10.70
CA ARG A 20 -53.19 7.20 10.77
C ARG A 20 -53.02 5.76 10.33
N TRP A 21 -51.86 5.44 9.74
CA TRP A 21 -51.48 4.08 9.38
C TRP A 21 -50.82 3.38 10.56
N TRP A 22 -51.05 2.07 10.65
CA TRP A 22 -50.51 1.17 11.67
C TRP A 22 -50.12 -0.16 11.03
N ILE A 23 -49.22 -0.89 11.67
CA ILE A 23 -48.97 -2.30 11.39
C ILE A 23 -49.56 -3.15 12.52
N LEU A 24 -50.26 -4.20 12.14
CA LEU A 24 -50.71 -5.26 13.02
C LEU A 24 -49.86 -6.50 12.72
N LYS A 25 -49.11 -6.98 13.72
CA LYS A 25 -48.42 -8.28 13.66
C LYS A 25 -49.31 -9.31 14.35
N ALA A 26 -49.89 -10.20 13.56
CA ALA A 26 -50.79 -11.25 14.01
C ALA A 26 -50.15 -12.63 13.80
N LEU A 27 -50.69 -13.64 14.47
CA LEU A 27 -50.30 -15.03 14.23
C LEU A 27 -50.98 -15.58 12.98
N ALA A 28 -50.22 -16.36 12.20
CA ALA A 28 -50.72 -17.06 11.04
C ALA A 28 -51.89 -18.01 11.43
N PRO A 29 -52.87 -18.26 10.54
CA PRO A 29 -54.06 -19.04 10.87
C PRO A 29 -53.77 -20.41 11.51
N ALA A 30 -52.68 -21.08 11.08
CA ALA A 30 -52.29 -22.40 11.56
C ALA A 30 -51.85 -22.43 13.04
N VAL A 31 -51.38 -21.31 13.59
CA VAL A 31 -50.84 -21.22 14.96
C VAL A 31 -51.57 -20.21 15.84
N ARG A 32 -52.56 -19.52 15.30
CA ARG A 32 -53.24 -18.39 15.96
C ARG A 32 -53.81 -18.70 17.34
N ASN A 33 -54.34 -19.90 17.51
CA ASN A 33 -54.96 -20.35 18.76
C ASN A 33 -54.01 -21.19 19.63
N ASN A 34 -52.73 -21.29 19.25
CA ASN A 34 -51.74 -22.03 20.01
C ASN A 34 -51.16 -21.15 21.12
N GLU A 35 -51.31 -21.59 22.37
CA GLU A 35 -50.89 -20.84 23.56
C GLU A 35 -49.40 -20.50 23.57
N VAL A 36 -48.54 -21.35 23.00
CA VAL A 36 -47.10 -21.09 22.93
C VAL A 36 -46.82 -19.88 22.05
N TYR A 37 -47.40 -19.83 20.85
CA TYR A 37 -47.20 -18.72 19.92
C TYR A 37 -47.86 -17.42 20.40
N GLN A 38 -49.00 -17.51 21.06
CA GLN A 38 -49.61 -16.35 21.74
C GLN A 38 -48.71 -15.84 22.88
N GLY A 39 -48.09 -16.76 23.64
CA GLY A 39 -47.10 -16.42 24.66
C GLY A 39 -45.85 -15.75 24.09
N LEU A 40 -45.37 -16.18 22.92
CA LEU A 40 -44.26 -15.52 22.21
C LEU A 40 -44.63 -14.10 21.75
N LEU A 41 -45.83 -13.91 21.19
CA LEU A 41 -46.32 -12.59 20.80
C LEU A 41 -46.47 -11.65 22.02
N GLN A 42 -46.95 -12.20 23.13
CA GLN A 42 -47.05 -11.49 24.41
C GLN A 42 -45.66 -11.12 24.98
N LYS A 43 -44.69 -12.06 24.92
CA LYS A 43 -43.30 -11.81 25.32
C LYS A 43 -42.70 -10.67 24.50
N GLU A 44 -42.89 -10.67 23.19
CA GLU A 44 -42.41 -9.61 22.30
C GLU A 44 -42.98 -8.24 22.72
N PHE A 45 -44.30 -8.14 22.94
CA PHE A 45 -44.92 -6.92 23.46
C PHE A 45 -44.31 -6.47 24.80
N ASP A 46 -44.13 -7.41 25.73
CA ASP A 46 -43.63 -7.09 27.06
C ASP A 46 -42.17 -6.61 27.06
N ILE A 47 -41.35 -7.07 26.12
CA ILE A 47 -40.01 -6.54 25.91
C ILE A 47 -40.12 -5.14 25.29
N MET A 48 -40.85 -5.00 24.19
CA MET A 48 -40.91 -3.76 23.41
C MET A 48 -41.56 -2.59 24.16
N LYS A 49 -42.53 -2.85 25.05
CA LYS A 49 -43.16 -1.78 25.85
C LYS A 49 -42.17 -1.04 26.75
N HIS A 50 -41.05 -1.67 27.12
CA HIS A 50 -39.99 -1.06 27.93
C HIS A 50 -38.85 -0.47 27.10
N VAL A 51 -38.72 -0.86 25.82
CA VAL A 51 -37.64 -0.39 24.93
C VAL A 51 -38.14 0.80 24.10
N GLN A 52 -38.24 1.97 24.73
CA GLN A 52 -38.70 3.20 24.08
C GLN A 52 -37.54 4.05 23.57
N HIS A 53 -37.27 4.00 22.26
CA HIS A 53 -36.22 4.76 21.61
C HIS A 53 -36.62 5.16 20.19
N PRO A 54 -36.26 6.34 19.66
CA PRO A 54 -36.63 6.76 18.30
C PRO A 54 -36.22 5.78 17.19
N GLY A 55 -35.14 5.02 17.42
CA GLY A 55 -34.65 3.99 16.52
C GLY A 55 -35.14 2.57 16.81
N VAL A 56 -36.18 2.40 17.62
CA VAL A 56 -36.92 1.15 17.80
C VAL A 56 -38.38 1.42 17.39
N VAL A 57 -39.04 0.44 16.78
CA VAL A 57 -40.45 0.56 16.42
C VAL A 57 -41.31 0.70 17.68
N GLU A 58 -42.19 1.68 17.68
CA GLU A 58 -43.14 1.88 18.77
C GLU A 58 -44.25 0.82 18.73
N VAL A 59 -44.52 0.21 19.89
CA VAL A 59 -45.67 -0.67 20.11
C VAL A 59 -46.68 0.01 21.03
N THR A 60 -47.95 0.02 20.64
CA THR A 60 -49.00 0.67 21.46
C THR A 60 -49.78 -0.30 22.33
N GLY A 61 -49.82 -1.58 21.96
CA GLY A 61 -50.64 -2.56 22.67
C GLY A 61 -50.79 -3.88 21.91
N ILE A 62 -51.50 -4.81 22.53
CA ILE A 62 -52.08 -5.98 21.87
C ILE A 62 -53.60 -5.77 21.81
N GLU A 63 -54.18 -5.99 20.63
CA GLU A 63 -55.61 -5.88 20.39
C GLU A 63 -56.15 -7.18 19.79
N GLU A 64 -57.39 -7.55 20.14
CA GLU A 64 -58.09 -8.65 19.48
C GLU A 64 -58.75 -8.10 18.20
N VAL A 65 -58.41 -8.67 17.05
CA VAL A 65 -58.92 -8.21 15.75
C VAL A 65 -59.69 -9.32 15.06
N ASP A 66 -60.92 -9.03 14.64
CA ASP A 66 -61.78 -9.99 13.95
C ASP A 66 -61.07 -10.62 12.75
N GLY A 67 -61.09 -11.96 12.70
CA GLY A 67 -60.44 -12.74 11.65
C GLY A 67 -58.92 -12.87 11.79
N TYR A 68 -58.27 -12.18 12.73
CA TYR A 68 -56.83 -12.21 12.96
C TYR A 68 -56.41 -12.61 14.38
N GLY A 69 -57.32 -12.55 15.36
CA GLY A 69 -57.05 -12.83 16.77
C GLY A 69 -56.18 -11.74 17.41
N LYS A 70 -55.42 -12.10 18.45
CA LYS A 70 -54.43 -11.20 19.08
C LYS A 70 -53.42 -10.66 18.06
N CYS A 71 -53.33 -9.35 18.02
CA CYS A 71 -52.46 -8.58 17.14
C CYS A 71 -51.63 -7.60 17.96
N LEU A 72 -50.31 -7.62 17.78
CA LEU A 72 -49.43 -6.57 18.26
C LEU A 72 -49.58 -5.34 17.37
N VAL A 73 -49.93 -4.20 17.97
CA VAL A 73 -50.16 -2.93 17.27
C VAL A 73 -48.88 -2.11 17.30
N MET A 74 -48.33 -1.83 16.12
CA MET A 74 -47.05 -1.17 15.91
C MET A 74 -47.21 0.07 15.03
N GLU A 75 -46.34 1.07 15.23
CA GLU A 75 -46.30 2.25 14.36
C GLU A 75 -46.08 1.85 12.88
N TRP A 76 -46.66 2.64 11.97
CA TRP A 76 -46.30 2.54 10.56
C TRP A 76 -45.00 3.31 10.29
N ILE A 77 -44.03 2.62 9.70
CA ILE A 77 -42.77 3.22 9.27
C ILE A 77 -42.82 3.45 7.76
N ASP A 78 -42.80 4.72 7.35
CA ASP A 78 -42.62 5.07 5.93
C ASP A 78 -41.13 4.98 5.55
N GLY A 79 -40.73 3.81 5.08
CA GLY A 79 -39.34 3.46 4.81
C GLY A 79 -39.19 2.23 3.94
N VAL A 80 -37.96 1.74 3.87
CA VAL A 80 -37.59 0.45 3.28
C VAL A 80 -36.75 -0.32 4.29
N THR A 81 -36.65 -1.63 4.14
CA THR A 81 -35.72 -2.43 4.95
C THR A 81 -34.28 -2.04 4.63
N LEU A 82 -33.34 -2.28 5.55
CA LEU A 82 -31.91 -2.08 5.29
C LEU A 82 -31.43 -3.02 4.17
N GLU A 83 -32.05 -4.19 4.03
CA GLU A 83 -31.82 -5.10 2.91
C GLU A 83 -32.09 -4.42 1.56
N GLU A 84 -33.29 -3.85 1.38
CA GLU A 84 -33.67 -3.11 0.17
C GLU A 84 -32.85 -1.83 0.00
N TRP A 85 -32.58 -1.12 1.10
CA TRP A 85 -31.77 0.09 1.10
C TRP A 85 -30.35 -0.18 0.59
N LEU A 86 -29.75 -1.31 0.95
CA LEU A 86 -28.40 -1.69 0.50
C LEU A 86 -28.32 -2.05 -0.98
N LEU A 87 -29.45 -2.32 -1.64
CA LEU A 87 -29.50 -2.53 -3.10
C LEU A 87 -29.39 -1.21 -3.88
N GLN A 88 -29.64 -0.07 -3.23
CA GLN A 88 -29.57 1.25 -3.83
C GLN A 88 -28.17 1.89 -3.67
N PRO A 89 -27.75 2.77 -4.60
CA PRO A 89 -26.50 3.49 -4.46
C PRO A 89 -26.61 4.54 -3.35
N HIS A 90 -25.71 4.44 -2.36
CA HIS A 90 -25.60 5.39 -1.26
C HIS A 90 -24.14 5.78 -1.05
N SER A 91 -23.91 7.06 -0.74
CA SER A 91 -22.59 7.57 -0.40
C SER A 91 -22.05 6.89 0.86
N LYS A 92 -20.73 6.86 0.98
CA LYS A 92 -20.06 6.32 2.17
C LYS A 92 -20.49 7.05 3.45
N LYS A 93 -20.80 8.34 3.35
CA LYS A 93 -21.24 9.17 4.48
C LYS A 93 -22.61 8.70 5.00
N GLU A 94 -23.56 8.46 4.10
CA GLU A 94 -24.89 7.94 4.45
C GLU A 94 -24.79 6.55 5.10
N ARG A 95 -23.98 5.65 4.52
CA ARG A 95 -23.78 4.31 5.11
C ARG A 95 -23.16 4.36 6.51
N VAL A 96 -22.16 5.23 6.72
CA VAL A 96 -21.57 5.44 8.05
C VAL A 96 -22.59 6.05 9.02
N HIS A 97 -23.46 6.94 8.55
CA HIS A 97 -24.52 7.51 9.36
C HIS A 97 -25.52 6.45 9.84
N ILE A 98 -26.02 5.61 8.94
CA ILE A 98 -26.91 4.48 9.30
C ILE A 98 -26.20 3.48 10.24
N ALA A 99 -24.93 3.18 9.98
CA ALA A 99 -24.14 2.30 10.84
C ALA A 99 -23.99 2.85 12.27
N ASN A 100 -23.79 4.16 12.42
CA ASN A 100 -23.69 4.79 13.73
C ASN A 100 -25.02 4.76 14.48
N GLN A 101 -26.14 5.01 13.78
CA GLN A 101 -27.47 4.89 14.37
C GLN A 101 -27.74 3.46 14.84
N LEU A 102 -27.41 2.44 14.04
CA LEU A 102 -27.56 1.03 14.45
C LEU A 102 -26.80 0.74 15.75
N LEU A 103 -25.54 1.19 15.84
CA LEU A 103 -24.72 0.99 17.03
C LEU A 103 -25.27 1.77 18.24
N GLU A 104 -25.78 2.98 18.07
CA GLU A 104 -26.43 3.74 19.14
C GLU A 104 -27.71 3.06 19.65
N VAL A 105 -28.57 2.62 18.74
CA VAL A 105 -29.80 1.92 19.11
C VAL A 105 -29.49 0.63 19.85
N LEU A 106 -28.50 -0.15 19.40
CA LEU A 106 -28.16 -1.41 20.05
C LEU A 106 -27.46 -1.24 21.39
N GLU A 107 -26.67 -0.19 21.56
CA GLU A 107 -26.13 0.20 22.87
C GLU A 107 -27.29 0.43 23.86
N PHE A 108 -28.30 1.20 23.47
CA PHE A 108 -29.50 1.41 24.29
C PHE A 108 -30.27 0.11 24.59
N VAL A 109 -30.49 -0.75 23.58
CA VAL A 109 -31.19 -2.04 23.76
C VAL A 109 -30.44 -2.95 24.74
N HIS A 110 -29.11 -3.02 24.63
CA HIS A 110 -28.27 -3.81 25.52
C HIS A 110 -28.21 -3.24 26.94
N ASP A 111 -28.21 -1.91 27.10
CA ASP A 111 -28.28 -1.26 28.42
C ASP A 111 -29.58 -1.59 29.16
N MET A 112 -30.67 -1.82 28.42
CA MET A 112 -31.95 -2.31 28.93
C MET A 112 -31.97 -3.82 29.26
N GLN A 113 -30.82 -4.50 29.21
CA GLN A 113 -30.66 -5.95 29.42
C GLN A 113 -31.48 -6.80 28.43
N VAL A 114 -31.64 -6.29 27.20
CA VAL A 114 -32.31 -7.01 26.10
C VAL A 114 -31.26 -7.47 25.09
N VAL A 115 -31.27 -8.75 24.73
CA VAL A 115 -30.49 -9.28 23.59
C VAL A 115 -31.46 -9.56 22.44
N HIS A 116 -31.19 -9.02 21.26
CA HIS A 116 -32.12 -9.09 20.14
C HIS A 116 -32.16 -10.48 19.47
N ARG A 117 -30.99 -11.16 19.35
CA ARG A 117 -30.83 -12.54 18.85
C ARG A 117 -31.22 -12.81 17.39
N ASP A 118 -31.80 -11.87 16.66
CA ASP A 118 -32.14 -12.01 15.23
C ASP A 118 -31.89 -10.72 14.44
N LEU A 119 -30.74 -10.11 14.68
CA LEU A 119 -30.31 -8.95 13.92
C LEU A 119 -29.95 -9.34 12.49
N LYS A 120 -30.68 -8.77 11.54
CA LYS A 120 -30.48 -8.91 10.09
C LYS A 120 -31.01 -7.68 9.35
N PRO A 121 -30.56 -7.40 8.12
CA PRO A 121 -30.98 -6.23 7.37
C PRO A 121 -32.49 -6.14 7.11
N SER A 122 -33.23 -7.25 7.06
CA SER A 122 -34.69 -7.24 6.93
C SER A 122 -35.45 -6.87 8.21
N ASN A 123 -34.80 -6.95 9.39
CA ASN A 123 -35.35 -6.51 10.68
C ASN A 123 -34.97 -5.08 11.05
N ILE A 124 -34.38 -4.34 10.10
CA ILE A 124 -33.94 -2.96 10.26
C ILE A 124 -34.61 -2.18 9.14
N MET A 125 -35.28 -1.07 9.46
CA MET A 125 -35.84 -0.15 8.46
C MET A 125 -35.08 1.16 8.45
N VAL A 126 -35.06 1.81 7.28
CA VAL A 126 -34.57 3.17 7.10
C VAL A 126 -35.73 4.01 6.58
N THR A 127 -36.09 5.07 7.31
CA THR A 127 -37.17 5.97 6.91
C THR A 127 -36.81 6.73 5.64
N ARG A 128 -37.80 7.03 4.80
CA ARG A 128 -37.60 7.83 3.59
C ARG A 128 -37.13 9.24 3.93
N ASN A 129 -37.78 9.85 4.93
CA ASN A 129 -37.46 11.18 5.41
C ASN A 129 -36.51 11.09 6.61
N GLY A 130 -35.40 11.82 6.54
CA GLY A 130 -34.42 11.93 7.63
C GLY A 130 -33.45 10.75 7.76
N SER A 131 -33.64 9.66 6.99
CA SER A 131 -32.79 8.47 7.04
C SER A 131 -32.59 7.93 8.46
N VAL A 132 -33.69 7.87 9.21
CA VAL A 132 -33.71 7.36 10.59
C VAL A 132 -33.78 5.84 10.52
N LEU A 133 -32.85 5.17 11.20
CA LEU A 133 -32.85 3.73 11.36
C LEU A 133 -33.83 3.32 12.46
N LYS A 134 -34.62 2.27 12.21
CA LYS A 134 -35.53 1.65 13.18
C LYS A 134 -35.35 0.13 13.23
N LEU A 135 -35.18 -0.44 14.42
CA LEU A 135 -35.29 -1.89 14.66
C LEU A 135 -36.77 -2.27 14.79
N ILE A 136 -37.21 -3.31 14.08
CA ILE A 136 -38.66 -3.57 13.89
C ILE A 136 -39.17 -4.92 14.38
N ASP A 137 -38.31 -5.85 14.81
CA ASP A 137 -38.75 -7.21 15.16
C ASP A 137 -37.99 -7.73 16.38
N PHE A 138 -38.71 -7.95 17.48
CA PHE A 138 -38.16 -8.47 18.75
C PHE A 138 -38.71 -9.88 19.05
N GLY A 139 -39.25 -10.58 18.06
CA GLY A 139 -39.90 -11.89 18.26
C GLY A 139 -38.98 -12.99 18.78
N LEU A 140 -37.65 -12.83 18.62
CA LEU A 140 -36.63 -13.71 19.18
C LEU A 140 -35.83 -13.08 20.32
N ALA A 141 -36.15 -11.84 20.70
CA ALA A 141 -35.44 -11.13 21.75
C ALA A 141 -35.63 -11.81 23.10
N ASP A 142 -34.65 -11.62 23.96
CA ASP A 142 -34.62 -12.26 25.27
C ASP A 142 -34.04 -11.31 26.32
N THR A 143 -34.44 -11.53 27.57
CA THR A 143 -33.99 -10.74 28.73
C THR A 143 -33.80 -11.68 29.91
N ASP A 144 -33.03 -11.28 30.91
CA ASP A 144 -32.78 -12.09 32.10
C ASP A 144 -34.06 -12.45 32.89
N SER A 145 -35.15 -11.71 32.69
CA SER A 145 -36.41 -11.88 33.43
C SER A 145 -37.34 -12.96 32.87
N TYR A 146 -37.06 -13.53 31.69
CA TYR A 146 -37.93 -14.54 31.05
C TYR A 146 -37.26 -15.90 30.98
N ALA A 147 -37.95 -16.93 31.48
CA ALA A 147 -37.49 -18.33 31.45
C ALA A 147 -37.82 -19.07 30.14
N VAL A 148 -38.59 -18.44 29.24
CA VAL A 148 -39.24 -19.12 28.12
C VAL A 148 -38.32 -19.20 26.89
N LEU A 149 -37.98 -20.45 26.54
CA LEU A 149 -37.42 -20.93 25.26
C LEU A 149 -36.09 -20.29 24.83
N LYS A 150 -35.00 -20.75 25.45
CA LYS A 150 -33.62 -20.54 24.95
C LYS A 150 -33.25 -21.56 23.84
N GLU A 151 -34.20 -21.84 22.94
CA GLU A 151 -33.95 -22.69 21.77
C GLU A 151 -32.92 -22.02 20.84
N PRO A 152 -32.15 -22.79 20.05
CA PRO A 152 -31.36 -22.25 18.95
C PRO A 152 -32.26 -21.39 18.05
N ALA A 153 -31.85 -20.15 17.82
CA ALA A 153 -32.65 -19.17 17.09
C ALA A 153 -31.75 -18.22 16.31
N GLY A 154 -32.33 -17.49 15.36
CA GLY A 154 -31.64 -16.52 14.52
C GLY A 154 -31.60 -16.94 13.05
N THR A 155 -31.27 -15.98 12.19
CA THR A 155 -31.29 -16.17 10.73
C THR A 155 -29.91 -16.62 10.21
N ASP A 156 -29.91 -17.63 9.34
CA ASP A 156 -28.71 -18.13 8.68
C ASP A 156 -27.90 -17.02 8.02
N GLY A 157 -26.58 -17.08 8.20
CA GLY A 157 -25.64 -16.08 7.70
C GLY A 157 -25.50 -14.83 8.58
N TYR A 158 -26.36 -14.63 9.59
CA TYR A 158 -26.23 -13.55 10.58
C TYR A 158 -26.12 -14.05 12.01
N VAL A 159 -26.67 -15.23 12.30
CA VAL A 159 -26.58 -15.90 13.60
C VAL A 159 -25.12 -16.25 13.94
N SER A 160 -24.75 -16.07 15.21
CA SER A 160 -23.42 -16.43 15.69
C SER A 160 -23.24 -17.96 15.84
N PRO A 161 -22.03 -18.52 15.68
CA PRO A 161 -21.80 -19.96 15.73
C PRO A 161 -22.25 -20.62 17.04
N GLU A 162 -22.07 -19.94 18.17
CA GLU A 162 -22.47 -20.43 19.48
C GLU A 162 -23.99 -20.34 19.71
N GLN A 163 -24.67 -19.28 19.20
CA GLN A 163 -26.12 -19.19 19.28
C GLN A 163 -26.79 -20.27 18.42
N GLN A 164 -26.23 -20.56 17.24
CA GLN A 164 -26.71 -21.65 16.37
C GLN A 164 -26.63 -23.02 17.05
N LYS A 165 -25.71 -23.19 18.02
CA LYS A 165 -25.56 -24.41 18.83
C LYS A 165 -26.38 -24.42 20.10
N GLY A 166 -27.25 -23.42 20.33
CA GLY A 166 -28.01 -23.27 21.57
C GLY A 166 -27.17 -22.82 22.75
N GLY A 167 -26.08 -22.07 22.50
CA GLY A 167 -25.28 -21.43 23.53
C GLY A 167 -26.05 -20.39 24.35
N PRO A 168 -25.44 -19.84 25.41
CA PRO A 168 -26.10 -18.87 26.28
C PRO A 168 -26.48 -17.60 25.52
N THR A 169 -27.60 -16.98 25.92
CA THR A 169 -27.99 -15.63 25.50
C THR A 169 -26.92 -14.64 25.98
N ASP A 170 -26.24 -13.97 25.04
CA ASP A 170 -25.18 -13.00 25.33
C ASP A 170 -25.23 -11.84 24.32
N VAL A 171 -25.04 -10.59 24.78
CA VAL A 171 -24.96 -9.40 23.91
C VAL A 171 -23.90 -9.53 22.82
N ARG A 172 -22.87 -10.36 23.03
CA ARG A 172 -21.82 -10.66 22.06
C ARG A 172 -22.31 -11.50 20.87
N ASN A 173 -23.48 -12.15 20.98
CA ASN A 173 -24.14 -12.75 19.82
C ASN A 173 -24.64 -11.65 18.87
N ASP A 174 -25.27 -10.60 19.39
CA ASP A 174 -25.69 -9.44 18.59
C ASP A 174 -24.49 -8.71 17.98
N ILE A 175 -23.38 -8.57 18.71
CA ILE A 175 -22.13 -7.98 18.19
C ILE A 175 -21.62 -8.74 16.95
N TYR A 176 -21.76 -10.07 16.92
CA TYR A 176 -21.42 -10.85 15.74
C TYR A 176 -22.33 -10.50 14.56
N SER A 177 -23.65 -10.51 14.77
CA SER A 177 -24.64 -10.20 13.75
C SER A 177 -24.47 -8.78 13.19
N VAL A 178 -24.23 -7.79 14.05
CA VAL A 178 -23.84 -6.42 13.66
C VAL A 178 -22.55 -6.42 12.85
N GLY A 179 -21.56 -7.20 13.27
CA GLY A 179 -20.31 -7.39 12.54
C GLY A 179 -20.53 -7.77 11.08
N VAL A 180 -21.41 -8.75 10.84
CA VAL A 180 -21.81 -9.19 9.50
C VAL A 180 -22.56 -8.10 8.75
N ILE A 181 -23.52 -7.42 9.39
CA ILE A 181 -24.31 -6.34 8.77
C ILE A 181 -23.39 -5.19 8.32
N LEU A 182 -22.51 -4.72 9.19
CA LEU A 182 -21.60 -3.61 8.90
C LEU A 182 -20.58 -3.96 7.80
N ASP A 183 -20.20 -5.23 7.66
CA ASP A 183 -19.34 -5.67 6.55
C ASP A 183 -20.06 -5.52 5.20
N LYS A 184 -21.34 -5.92 5.14
CA LYS A 184 -22.19 -5.74 3.94
C LYS A 184 -22.39 -4.26 3.57
N MET A 185 -22.34 -3.35 4.54
CA MET A 185 -22.45 -1.90 4.28
C MET A 185 -21.22 -1.31 3.54
N LYS A 186 -20.10 -2.03 3.40
CA LYS A 186 -18.88 -1.55 2.69
C LYS A 186 -18.37 -0.18 3.21
N LEU A 187 -18.19 -0.08 4.52
CA LEU A 187 -17.79 1.15 5.22
C LEU A 187 -16.30 1.51 5.04
N ASN A 188 -15.84 2.52 5.78
CA ASN A 188 -14.43 2.96 5.74
C ASN A 188 -13.47 1.95 6.38
N PHE A 189 -12.17 2.16 6.14
CA PHE A 189 -11.13 1.19 6.51
C PHE A 189 -11.06 0.94 8.03
N SER A 190 -11.35 1.95 8.85
CA SER A 190 -11.46 1.80 10.31
C SER A 190 -12.54 0.81 10.73
N TYR A 191 -13.73 0.83 10.11
CA TYR A 191 -14.73 -0.23 10.36
C TYR A 191 -14.19 -1.58 9.95
N ARG A 192 -13.69 -1.73 8.71
CA ARG A 192 -13.17 -3.03 8.22
C ARG A 192 -12.13 -3.66 9.15
N LEU A 193 -11.30 -2.85 9.80
CA LEU A 193 -10.35 -3.33 10.81
C LEU A 193 -11.05 -3.74 12.12
N GLY A 194 -11.97 -2.93 12.64
CA GLY A 194 -12.72 -3.23 13.86
C GLY A 194 -13.63 -4.46 13.73
N LEU A 195 -14.28 -4.65 12.58
CA LEU A 195 -15.21 -5.76 12.33
C LEU A 195 -14.54 -7.13 12.45
N LYS A 196 -13.23 -7.23 12.18
CA LYS A 196 -12.47 -8.48 12.36
C LYS A 196 -12.60 -9.05 13.76
N ARG A 197 -12.74 -8.20 14.79
CA ARG A 197 -12.90 -8.64 16.17
C ARG A 197 -14.33 -9.09 16.48
N CYS A 198 -15.33 -8.58 15.76
CA CYS A 198 -16.73 -9.01 15.92
C CYS A 198 -16.95 -10.46 15.47
N LEU A 199 -16.17 -10.92 14.50
CA LEU A 199 -16.30 -12.25 13.89
C LEU A 199 -15.39 -13.33 14.52
N ARG A 200 -14.72 -13.01 15.63
CA ARG A 200 -13.86 -13.95 16.38
C ARG A 200 -14.67 -14.90 17.27
N PRO A 201 -14.04 -15.93 17.89
CA PRO A 201 -14.64 -16.68 18.98
C PRO A 201 -15.18 -15.75 20.09
N LEU A 202 -16.22 -16.20 20.79
CA LEU A 202 -17.02 -15.41 21.73
C LEU A 202 -16.17 -14.67 22.79
N GLU A 203 -15.10 -15.30 23.27
CA GLU A 203 -14.19 -14.81 24.30
C GLU A 203 -13.32 -13.65 23.83
N GLU A 204 -13.06 -13.55 22.53
CA GLU A 204 -12.21 -12.52 21.93
C GLU A 204 -12.99 -11.33 21.36
N ARG A 205 -14.32 -11.44 21.27
CA ARG A 205 -15.19 -10.36 20.77
C ARG A 205 -15.16 -9.15 21.70
N TYR A 206 -15.72 -8.04 21.22
CA TYR A 206 -15.95 -6.90 22.09
C TYR A 206 -16.93 -7.29 23.20
N PRO A 207 -16.71 -6.84 24.44
CA PRO A 207 -17.61 -7.17 25.55
C PRO A 207 -18.99 -6.49 25.42
N ASN A 208 -19.05 -5.32 24.74
CA ASN A 208 -20.28 -4.55 24.52
C ASN A 208 -20.12 -3.62 23.29
N ILE A 209 -21.22 -2.98 22.89
CA ILE A 209 -21.26 -2.06 21.74
C ILE A 209 -20.40 -0.80 21.98
N THR A 210 -20.36 -0.27 23.20
CA THR A 210 -19.52 0.89 23.56
C THR A 210 -18.04 0.64 23.27
N ALA A 211 -17.50 -0.50 23.70
CA ALA A 211 -16.12 -0.89 23.46
C ALA A 211 -15.82 -1.06 21.96
N MET A 212 -16.79 -1.58 21.20
CA MET A 212 -16.71 -1.67 19.74
C MET A 212 -16.63 -0.28 19.10
N ARG A 213 -17.55 0.64 19.46
CA ARG A 213 -17.59 2.03 18.95
C ARG A 213 -16.29 2.76 19.25
N GLN A 214 -15.82 2.70 20.50
CA GLN A 214 -14.58 3.34 20.93
C GLN A 214 -13.35 2.83 20.17
N HIS A 215 -13.26 1.51 19.92
CA HIS A 215 -12.16 0.96 19.14
C HIS A 215 -12.22 1.39 17.67
N ILE A 216 -13.40 1.40 17.04
CA ILE A 216 -13.53 1.87 15.64
C ILE A 216 -13.16 3.36 15.53
N LEU A 217 -13.58 4.19 16.49
CA LEU A 217 -13.22 5.60 16.55
C LEU A 217 -11.72 5.82 16.76
N SER A 218 -11.08 5.03 17.64
CA SER A 218 -9.63 5.13 17.86
C SER A 218 -8.83 4.73 16.62
N LEU A 219 -9.25 3.68 15.91
CA LEU A 219 -8.68 3.29 14.63
C LEU A 219 -8.81 4.42 13.60
N HIS A 220 -9.99 5.05 13.51
CA HIS A 220 -10.23 6.16 12.60
C HIS A 220 -9.27 7.32 12.88
N ARG A 221 -9.16 7.73 14.15
CA ARG A 221 -8.27 8.82 14.58
C ARG A 221 -6.80 8.50 14.31
N ASN A 222 -6.36 7.28 14.61
CA ASN A 222 -4.97 6.87 14.40
C ASN A 222 -4.61 6.82 12.92
N LEU A 223 -5.50 6.32 12.06
CA LEU A 223 -5.31 6.33 10.62
C LEU A 223 -5.25 7.76 10.07
N LEU A 224 -6.14 8.65 10.53
CA LEU A 224 -6.11 10.05 10.15
C LEU A 224 -4.79 10.72 10.53
N ALA A 225 -4.33 10.53 11.77
CA ALA A 225 -3.05 11.05 12.25
C ALA A 225 -1.86 10.52 11.43
N PHE A 226 -1.86 9.22 11.10
CA PHE A 226 -0.84 8.60 10.26
C PHE A 226 -0.77 9.22 8.86
N TRP A 227 -1.93 9.45 8.21
CA TRP A 227 -1.97 10.06 6.88
C TRP A 227 -1.53 11.52 6.90
N ILE A 228 -1.90 12.28 7.93
CA ILE A 228 -1.44 13.67 8.13
C ILE A 228 0.08 13.71 8.26
N ALA A 229 0.66 12.88 9.14
CA ALA A 229 2.09 12.82 9.35
C ALA A 229 2.85 12.40 8.08
N SER A 230 2.33 11.40 7.36
CA SER A 230 2.91 10.94 6.09
C SER A 230 2.88 12.04 5.01
N GLY A 231 1.79 12.80 4.94
CA GLY A 231 1.67 13.96 4.05
C GLY A 231 2.70 15.05 4.36
N MET A 232 2.87 15.39 5.64
CA MET A 232 3.88 16.38 6.07
C MET A 232 5.31 15.92 5.73
N LEU A 233 5.61 14.64 5.92
CA LEU A 233 6.91 14.07 5.57
C LEU A 233 7.18 14.12 4.05
N ALA A 234 6.17 13.80 3.24
CA ALA A 234 6.27 13.84 1.79
C ALA A 234 6.53 15.27 1.29
N VAL A 235 5.80 16.27 1.81
CA VAL A 235 6.00 17.69 1.49
C VAL A 235 7.40 18.15 1.88
N SER A 236 7.87 17.79 3.08
CA SER A 236 9.21 18.15 3.56
C SER A 236 10.31 17.56 2.67
N THR A 237 10.17 16.28 2.31
CA THR A 237 11.12 15.59 1.44
C THR A 237 11.16 16.21 0.03
N ALA A 238 10.00 16.49 -0.55
CA ALA A 238 9.91 17.18 -1.83
C ALA A 238 10.57 18.57 -1.78
N GLY A 239 10.34 19.33 -0.70
CA GLY A 239 11.00 20.61 -0.45
C GLY A 239 12.53 20.50 -0.46
N VAL A 240 13.09 19.49 0.22
CA VAL A 240 14.54 19.24 0.24
C VAL A 240 15.08 18.88 -1.14
N LEU A 241 14.36 18.06 -1.91
CA LEU A 241 14.77 17.69 -3.27
C LEU A 241 14.79 18.90 -4.21
N ILE A 242 13.76 19.74 -4.14
CA ILE A 242 13.67 20.99 -4.92
C ILE A 242 14.80 21.93 -4.51
N TYR A 243 15.01 22.16 -3.21
CA TYR A 243 16.09 23.00 -2.69
C TYR A 243 17.46 22.54 -3.20
N ASN A 244 17.75 21.23 -3.14
CA ASN A 244 19.00 20.67 -3.62
C ASN A 244 19.20 20.83 -5.13
N LYS A 245 18.14 20.72 -5.93
CA LYS A 245 18.19 20.89 -7.38
C LYS A 245 18.48 22.36 -7.76
N VAL A 246 17.90 23.31 -7.04
CA VAL A 246 18.10 24.75 -7.29
C VAL A 246 19.52 25.18 -6.89
N ASN A 247 20.02 24.71 -5.74
CA ASN A 247 21.25 25.24 -5.15
C ASN A 247 22.54 24.48 -5.52
N LYS A 248 22.48 23.40 -6.33
CA LYS A 248 23.67 22.67 -6.82
C LYS A 248 23.68 22.65 -8.35
N PRO A 249 24.41 23.57 -9.03
CA PRO A 249 24.53 23.51 -10.49
C PRO A 249 25.30 22.25 -10.93
N PRO A 250 24.95 21.66 -12.09
CA PRO A 250 25.74 20.56 -12.65
C PRO A 250 27.15 21.06 -13.00
N ARG A 251 28.19 20.31 -12.58
CA ARG A 251 29.57 20.57 -12.99
C ARG A 251 29.75 20.13 -14.45
N GLY A 252 29.60 21.04 -15.40
CA GLY A 252 30.02 20.85 -16.79
C GLY A 252 31.48 21.30 -16.94
N TYR A 253 32.37 20.39 -17.34
CA TYR A 253 33.66 20.78 -17.89
C TYR A 253 33.48 20.80 -19.41
N ASP A 254 33.36 21.99 -19.99
CA ASP A 254 33.23 22.13 -21.44
C ASP A 254 34.58 21.90 -22.11
N VAL A 255 34.56 21.24 -23.28
CA VAL A 255 35.75 21.09 -24.12
C VAL A 255 36.12 22.45 -24.68
N VAL A 256 37.31 22.93 -24.35
CA VAL A 256 37.77 24.27 -24.79
C VAL A 256 38.55 24.23 -26.11
N ALA A 257 39.11 23.08 -26.47
CA ALA A 257 39.76 22.87 -27.77
C ALA A 257 39.77 21.38 -28.16
N GLU A 258 39.56 21.08 -29.43
CA GLU A 258 39.75 19.75 -30.02
C GLU A 258 40.48 19.90 -31.36
N PHE A 259 41.59 19.18 -31.53
CA PHE A 259 42.47 19.34 -32.68
C PHE A 259 43.28 18.07 -32.99
N MET A 260 43.89 18.02 -34.18
CA MET A 260 44.73 16.90 -34.62
C MET A 260 46.13 17.39 -34.97
N VAL A 261 47.16 16.62 -34.56
CA VAL A 261 48.55 16.84 -34.95
C VAL A 261 49.16 15.49 -35.31
N GLY A 262 49.56 15.33 -36.57
CA GLY A 262 49.97 14.04 -37.12
C GLY A 262 48.82 13.02 -37.04
N ASN A 263 49.12 11.84 -36.53
CA ASN A 263 48.16 10.74 -36.41
C ASN A 263 47.44 10.67 -35.05
N LEU A 264 47.51 11.74 -34.25
CA LEU A 264 46.91 11.83 -32.93
C LEU A 264 45.89 12.97 -32.86
N ALA A 265 44.77 12.70 -32.21
CA ALA A 265 43.75 13.68 -31.88
C ALA A 265 43.84 14.03 -30.39
N TYR A 266 43.62 15.31 -30.08
CA TYR A 266 43.78 15.88 -28.75
C TYR A 266 42.54 16.66 -28.34
N LYS A 267 42.19 16.58 -27.05
CA LYS A 267 41.09 17.32 -26.45
C LYS A 267 41.56 18.05 -25.19
N SER A 268 41.37 19.37 -25.15
CA SER A 268 41.67 20.18 -23.97
C SER A 268 40.40 20.53 -23.22
N TRP A 269 40.50 20.45 -21.90
CA TRP A 269 39.45 20.80 -20.95
C TRP A 269 39.80 22.10 -20.18
N GLY A 270 40.85 22.81 -20.62
CA GLY A 270 41.42 23.99 -19.96
C GLY A 270 42.75 23.67 -19.24
N GLY A 271 43.43 24.72 -18.76
CA GLY A 271 44.61 24.56 -17.88
C GLY A 271 45.91 24.09 -18.55
N GLY A 272 46.03 24.18 -19.88
CA GLY A 272 47.27 23.84 -20.59
C GLY A 272 47.56 22.34 -20.71
N VAL A 273 46.55 21.49 -20.47
CA VAL A 273 46.63 20.03 -20.62
C VAL A 273 45.71 19.51 -21.71
N VAL A 274 46.05 18.35 -22.26
CA VAL A 274 45.24 17.63 -23.24
C VAL A 274 45.14 16.15 -22.91
N SER A 275 44.00 15.57 -23.27
CA SER A 275 43.83 14.14 -23.45
C SER A 275 44.14 13.74 -24.89
N VAL A 276 44.60 12.51 -25.13
CA VAL A 276 45.06 12.03 -26.44
C VAL A 276 44.43 10.70 -26.85
N ARG A 277 44.16 10.56 -28.15
CA ARG A 277 43.76 9.30 -28.82
C ARG A 277 44.35 9.20 -30.23
N ALA A 278 44.39 7.99 -30.78
CA ALA A 278 44.68 7.77 -32.19
C ALA A 278 43.61 8.43 -33.08
N ALA A 279 44.07 9.07 -34.15
CA ALA A 279 43.22 9.66 -35.18
C ALA A 279 42.94 8.68 -36.34
N ASN A 280 43.79 7.66 -36.53
CA ASN A 280 43.64 6.64 -37.56
C ASN A 280 43.87 5.23 -36.99
N SER A 281 43.66 4.19 -37.81
CA SER A 281 43.77 2.79 -37.41
C SER A 281 44.88 1.98 -38.10
N LYS A 282 45.82 2.64 -38.79
CA LYS A 282 46.80 2.01 -39.70
C LYS A 282 48.21 1.99 -39.15
N ASP A 283 48.47 2.68 -38.05
CA ASP A 283 49.81 2.80 -37.49
C ASP A 283 50.19 1.53 -36.70
N SER A 284 51.31 0.91 -37.10
CA SER A 284 51.82 -0.27 -36.41
C SER A 284 52.60 0.08 -35.13
N CYS A 285 53.08 1.32 -35.02
CA CYS A 285 53.73 1.86 -33.83
C CYS A 285 53.21 3.28 -33.59
N ILE A 286 52.64 3.54 -32.41
CA ILE A 286 52.18 4.87 -32.02
C ILE A 286 53.03 5.37 -30.85
N GLU A 287 53.67 6.51 -31.06
CA GLU A 287 54.42 7.22 -30.02
C GLU A 287 53.65 8.46 -29.57
N VAL A 288 53.30 8.51 -28.30
CA VAL A 288 52.63 9.64 -27.68
C VAL A 288 53.69 10.67 -27.24
N PRO A 289 53.62 11.92 -27.72
CA PRO A 289 54.59 12.94 -27.34
C PRO A 289 54.34 13.43 -25.91
N LYS A 290 55.36 14.02 -25.28
CA LYS A 290 55.25 14.63 -23.94
C LYS A 290 54.41 15.92 -23.96
N THR A 291 54.51 16.67 -25.06
CA THR A 291 53.80 17.93 -25.28
C THR A 291 53.39 18.05 -26.74
N VAL A 292 52.36 18.84 -27.03
CA VAL A 292 51.92 19.17 -28.39
C VAL A 292 51.70 20.68 -28.52
N ASN A 293 52.14 21.27 -29.64
CA ASN A 293 51.93 22.68 -29.93
C ASN A 293 50.73 22.86 -30.84
N PHE A 294 49.80 23.74 -30.46
CA PHE A 294 48.64 24.10 -31.28
C PHE A 294 48.29 25.57 -31.07
N GLN A 295 48.16 26.32 -32.18
CA GLN A 295 47.83 27.75 -32.18
C GLN A 295 48.70 28.62 -31.23
N GLY A 296 50.01 28.36 -31.22
CA GLY A 296 50.96 29.12 -30.40
C GLY A 296 50.99 28.76 -28.91
N MET A 297 50.18 27.78 -28.47
CA MET A 297 50.22 27.26 -27.11
C MET A 297 50.79 25.84 -27.06
N THR A 298 51.58 25.56 -26.03
CA THR A 298 52.11 24.22 -25.73
C THR A 298 51.24 23.53 -24.69
N TYR A 299 50.68 22.39 -25.04
CA TYR A 299 49.88 21.56 -24.15
C TYR A 299 50.68 20.37 -23.66
N LYS A 300 50.53 20.03 -22.38
CA LYS A 300 51.06 18.79 -21.80
C LYS A 300 50.05 17.67 -21.97
N ILE A 301 50.51 16.48 -22.37
CA ILE A 301 49.65 15.29 -22.38
C ILE A 301 49.47 14.85 -20.93
N ASP A 302 48.24 14.85 -20.47
CA ASP A 302 47.88 14.49 -19.08
C ASP A 302 47.05 13.21 -19.01
N GLU A 303 46.29 12.89 -20.06
CA GLU A 303 45.37 11.76 -20.06
C GLU A 303 45.40 10.98 -21.39
N ILE A 304 45.41 9.65 -21.31
CA ILE A 304 45.09 8.76 -22.42
C ILE A 304 43.60 8.48 -22.38
N GLU A 305 42.87 8.91 -23.40
CA GLU A 305 41.41 8.88 -23.42
C GLU A 305 40.83 7.47 -23.34
N LYS A 306 39.55 7.40 -22.96
CA LYS A 306 38.78 6.17 -23.10
C LYS A 306 38.84 5.72 -24.56
N LYS A 307 39.20 4.46 -24.80
CA LYS A 307 39.33 3.89 -26.15
C LYS A 307 40.37 4.61 -27.03
N ALA A 308 41.37 5.25 -26.44
CA ALA A 308 42.38 6.02 -27.16
C ALA A 308 43.04 5.26 -28.31
N PHE A 309 43.31 3.97 -28.13
CA PHE A 309 43.97 3.09 -29.10
C PHE A 309 43.15 1.81 -29.31
N ALA A 310 41.83 1.89 -29.21
CA ALA A 310 40.93 0.75 -29.43
C ALA A 310 40.67 0.50 -30.92
N ASN A 311 40.32 -0.74 -31.28
CA ASN A 311 40.05 -1.20 -32.64
C ASN A 311 41.22 -0.95 -33.60
N GLN A 312 42.43 -1.23 -33.14
CA GLN A 312 43.66 -1.03 -33.90
C GLN A 312 44.22 -2.40 -34.35
N PRO A 313 43.83 -2.91 -35.52
CA PRO A 313 44.28 -4.23 -35.98
C PRO A 313 45.77 -4.24 -36.32
N ASP A 314 46.33 -3.13 -36.80
CA ASP A 314 47.74 -3.07 -37.22
C ASP A 314 48.70 -2.69 -36.10
N LEU A 315 48.18 -2.18 -34.98
CA LEU A 315 48.98 -1.68 -33.86
C LEU A 315 49.75 -2.82 -33.18
N ARG A 316 51.08 -2.70 -33.17
CA ARG A 316 52.01 -3.65 -32.56
C ARG A 316 52.73 -3.08 -31.35
N LYS A 317 52.94 -1.76 -31.31
CA LYS A 317 53.72 -1.09 -30.27
C LYS A 317 53.13 0.26 -29.87
N LEU A 318 53.05 0.51 -28.57
CA LEU A 318 52.78 1.83 -27.99
C LEU A 318 54.02 2.35 -27.27
N VAL A 319 54.33 3.62 -27.44
CA VAL A 319 55.43 4.29 -26.74
C VAL A 319 54.89 5.52 -26.03
N PHE A 320 55.08 5.59 -24.72
CA PHE A 320 54.61 6.67 -23.87
C PHE A 320 55.76 7.53 -23.34
N PRO A 321 55.55 8.85 -23.20
CA PRO A 321 56.59 9.80 -22.87
C PRO A 321 57.03 9.68 -21.40
N ASN A 322 58.19 10.27 -21.08
CA ASN A 322 58.65 10.41 -19.70
C ASN A 322 57.90 11.55 -19.00
N THR A 323 56.65 11.29 -18.63
CA THR A 323 55.79 12.17 -17.84
C THR A 323 54.76 11.34 -17.07
N LYS A 324 54.24 11.91 -15.99
CA LYS A 324 53.03 11.40 -15.34
C LYS A 324 51.83 11.72 -16.21
N PHE A 325 50.98 10.71 -16.42
CA PHE A 325 49.69 10.82 -17.10
C PHE A 325 48.72 9.77 -16.52
N HIS A 326 47.44 9.98 -16.83
CA HIS A 326 46.34 9.11 -16.45
C HIS A 326 45.93 8.22 -17.63
N VAL A 327 45.56 6.97 -17.37
CA VAL A 327 45.06 6.04 -18.40
C VAL A 327 43.61 5.69 -18.11
N MET A 328 42.75 5.94 -19.10
CA MET A 328 41.32 5.66 -19.00
C MET A 328 40.97 4.27 -19.55
N ARG A 329 39.76 3.81 -19.19
CA ARG A 329 39.24 2.48 -19.55
C ARG A 329 39.29 2.18 -21.05
N GLN A 330 39.44 0.90 -21.38
CA GLN A 330 39.41 0.35 -22.73
C GLN A 330 40.47 0.92 -23.67
N MET A 331 41.63 1.34 -23.15
CA MET A 331 42.68 2.01 -23.92
C MET A 331 43.03 1.26 -25.21
N VAL A 332 43.12 -0.07 -25.17
CA VAL A 332 43.57 -0.94 -26.28
C VAL A 332 42.55 -2.02 -26.67
N GLU A 333 41.27 -1.82 -26.34
CA GLU A 333 40.19 -2.76 -26.64
C GLU A 333 40.19 -3.17 -28.12
N ASN A 334 40.02 -4.46 -28.44
CA ASN A 334 40.03 -5.00 -29.81
C ASN A 334 41.29 -4.66 -30.63
N SER A 335 42.47 -4.64 -30.00
CA SER A 335 43.76 -4.42 -30.69
C SER A 335 44.65 -5.68 -30.58
N PRO A 336 44.31 -6.76 -31.31
CA PRO A 336 44.83 -8.11 -31.07
C PRO A 336 46.31 -8.29 -31.39
N ASN A 337 46.92 -7.36 -32.15
CA ASN A 337 48.32 -7.43 -32.56
C ASN A 337 49.25 -6.58 -31.69
N LEU A 338 48.76 -5.90 -30.64
CA LEU A 338 49.60 -5.09 -29.75
C LEU A 338 50.49 -5.99 -28.90
N HIS A 339 51.79 -6.07 -29.18
CA HIS A 339 52.70 -6.96 -28.44
C HIS A 339 53.56 -6.24 -27.41
N SER A 340 53.71 -4.91 -27.51
CA SER A 340 54.57 -4.17 -26.59
C SER A 340 54.05 -2.79 -26.23
N ILE A 341 54.22 -2.41 -24.97
CA ILE A 341 54.01 -1.05 -24.47
C ILE A 341 55.30 -0.61 -23.82
N CYS A 342 55.87 0.48 -24.31
CA CYS A 342 57.09 1.06 -23.78
C CYS A 342 56.75 2.33 -23.00
N PHE A 343 57.16 2.38 -21.74
CA PHE A 343 57.11 3.59 -20.92
C PHE A 343 58.52 4.18 -20.81
N ARG A 344 58.65 5.48 -21.10
CA ARG A 344 59.89 6.23 -20.84
C ARG A 344 59.99 6.78 -19.43
N SER A 345 58.93 6.66 -18.64
CA SER A 345 58.88 7.09 -17.24
C SER A 345 59.37 5.98 -16.33
N ALA A 346 60.17 6.33 -15.31
CA ALA A 346 60.53 5.40 -14.24
C ALA A 346 59.37 5.14 -13.26
N LEU A 347 58.33 6.00 -13.28
CA LEU A 347 57.13 5.82 -12.48
C LEU A 347 55.97 5.32 -13.34
N PRO A 348 55.18 4.34 -12.86
CA PRO A 348 54.04 3.83 -13.59
C PRO A 348 52.96 4.91 -13.80
N PRO A 349 52.27 4.91 -14.96
CA PRO A 349 51.11 5.78 -15.16
C PRO A 349 49.98 5.47 -14.17
N VAL A 350 49.16 6.47 -13.89
CA VAL A 350 48.03 6.33 -12.97
C VAL A 350 46.82 5.77 -13.73
N ILE A 351 46.16 4.74 -13.22
CA ILE A 351 44.91 4.24 -13.80
C ILE A 351 43.73 5.06 -13.29
N GLY A 352 42.95 5.65 -14.19
CA GLY A 352 41.84 6.55 -13.86
C GLY A 352 42.29 7.84 -13.17
N ASN A 353 41.32 8.65 -12.74
CA ASN A 353 41.55 9.85 -11.95
C ASN A 353 40.43 10.05 -10.90
N VAL A 354 40.47 11.14 -10.13
CA VAL A 354 39.52 11.41 -9.03
C VAL A 354 38.06 11.52 -9.53
N ILE A 355 37.88 11.97 -10.77
CA ILE A 355 36.58 12.14 -11.41
C ILE A 355 36.12 10.82 -12.05
N TRP A 356 37.01 10.15 -12.78
CA TRP A 356 36.77 8.91 -13.51
C TRP A 356 37.56 7.76 -12.89
N LYS A 357 37.02 7.22 -11.79
CA LYS A 357 37.60 6.06 -11.12
C LYS A 357 37.61 4.85 -12.07
N THR A 358 38.80 4.31 -12.32
CA THR A 358 39.04 3.20 -13.25
C THR A 358 39.95 2.17 -12.58
N ARG A 359 39.76 0.88 -12.86
CA ARG A 359 40.68 -0.19 -12.45
C ARG A 359 41.48 -0.67 -13.65
N ILE A 360 42.64 -1.28 -13.44
CA ILE A 360 43.51 -1.71 -14.55
C ILE A 360 42.84 -2.79 -15.42
N GLN A 361 41.94 -3.61 -14.85
CA GLN A 361 41.14 -4.58 -15.61
C GLN A 361 40.06 -3.94 -16.48
N ASP A 362 39.74 -2.66 -16.24
CA ASP A 362 38.85 -1.90 -17.11
C ASP A 362 39.63 -1.26 -18.27
N VAL A 363 40.97 -1.21 -18.20
CA VAL A 363 41.89 -0.69 -19.23
C VAL A 363 42.35 -1.79 -20.18
N PHE A 364 42.73 -2.94 -19.63
CA PHE A 364 43.31 -4.09 -20.33
C PHE A 364 42.48 -5.36 -20.09
N SER A 365 42.41 -6.21 -21.11
CA SER A 365 41.76 -7.52 -21.00
C SER A 365 42.68 -8.55 -20.35
N ALA A 366 42.10 -9.68 -19.91
CA ALA A 366 42.87 -10.79 -19.35
C ALA A 366 43.94 -11.33 -20.31
N SER A 367 43.69 -11.30 -21.63
CA SER A 367 44.67 -11.69 -22.63
C SER A 367 45.83 -10.70 -22.77
N ASP A 368 45.58 -9.41 -22.54
CA ASP A 368 46.61 -8.38 -22.69
C ASP A 368 47.69 -8.52 -21.61
N PHE A 369 47.30 -8.84 -20.37
CA PHE A 369 48.24 -9.05 -19.27
C PHE A 369 49.26 -10.17 -19.51
N LYS A 370 48.90 -11.17 -20.34
CA LYS A 370 49.79 -12.28 -20.71
C LYS A 370 50.61 -11.97 -21.95
N ARG A 371 49.97 -11.40 -22.97
CA ARG A 371 50.53 -11.25 -24.32
C ARG A 371 51.41 -10.02 -24.48
N VAL A 372 51.10 -8.92 -23.78
CA VAL A 372 51.79 -7.64 -23.95
C VAL A 372 53.01 -7.58 -23.04
N ILE A 373 54.15 -7.23 -23.62
CA ILE A 373 55.39 -6.96 -22.89
C ILE A 373 55.45 -5.48 -22.52
N LEU A 374 55.64 -5.19 -21.23
CA LEU A 374 55.93 -3.84 -20.77
C LEU A 374 57.43 -3.58 -20.78
N TYR A 375 57.88 -2.60 -21.56
CA TYR A 375 59.26 -2.11 -21.53
C TYR A 375 59.35 -0.87 -20.65
N VAL A 376 60.15 -0.92 -19.60
CA VAL A 376 60.31 0.16 -18.61
C VAL A 376 61.80 0.54 -18.47
N PRO A 377 62.15 1.77 -18.04
CA PRO A 377 63.56 2.17 -17.93
C PRO A 377 64.33 1.32 -16.91
N LYS A 378 65.64 1.15 -17.11
CA LYS A 378 66.52 0.49 -16.13
C LYS A 378 66.40 1.10 -14.73
N GLY A 379 66.26 0.26 -13.71
CA GLY A 379 66.08 0.67 -12.31
C GLY A 379 64.65 1.07 -11.92
N SER A 380 63.65 0.77 -12.76
CA SER A 380 62.24 1.09 -12.49
C SER A 380 61.35 -0.13 -12.25
N PHE A 381 61.88 -1.34 -12.39
CA PHE A 381 61.13 -2.59 -12.24
C PHE A 381 60.30 -2.66 -10.96
N ASP A 382 60.90 -2.32 -9.81
CA ASP A 382 60.23 -2.36 -8.51
C ASP A 382 59.06 -1.37 -8.42
N ALA A 383 59.20 -0.17 -9.01
CA ALA A 383 58.12 0.82 -9.02
C ALA A 383 56.88 0.31 -9.78
N TYR A 384 57.09 -0.41 -10.89
CA TYR A 384 56.01 -1.02 -11.66
C TYR A 384 55.44 -2.26 -10.95
N ARG A 385 56.27 -3.13 -10.36
CA ARG A 385 55.83 -4.33 -9.63
C ARG A 385 55.11 -4.04 -8.31
N ASN A 386 55.40 -2.92 -7.66
CA ASN A 386 54.68 -2.47 -6.47
C ASN A 386 53.42 -1.65 -6.79
N SER A 387 53.05 -1.57 -8.07
CA SER A 387 51.85 -0.86 -8.54
C SER A 387 50.82 -1.82 -9.14
N VAL A 388 49.66 -1.29 -9.53
CA VAL A 388 48.61 -2.06 -10.23
C VAL A 388 49.09 -2.69 -11.55
N TRP A 389 50.20 -2.19 -12.13
CA TRP A 389 50.81 -2.72 -13.35
C TRP A 389 51.49 -4.08 -13.17
N ASN A 390 51.63 -4.56 -11.93
CA ASN A 390 52.17 -5.88 -11.61
C ASN A 390 51.38 -7.07 -12.17
N GLN A 391 50.17 -6.82 -12.69
CA GLN A 391 49.32 -7.81 -13.36
C GLN A 391 49.87 -8.25 -14.72
N PHE A 392 50.76 -7.46 -15.35
CA PHE A 392 51.44 -7.91 -16.56
C PHE A 392 52.50 -8.97 -16.21
N GLU A 393 52.44 -10.11 -16.89
CA GLU A 393 53.37 -11.23 -16.66
C GLU A 393 54.80 -10.83 -17.08
N ASN A 394 54.91 -10.06 -18.17
CA ASN A 394 56.18 -9.70 -18.80
C ASN A 394 56.47 -8.19 -18.64
N ILE A 395 57.35 -7.85 -17.70
CA ILE A 395 57.91 -6.51 -17.51
C ILE A 395 59.42 -6.60 -17.70
N ILE A 396 59.97 -5.90 -18.69
CA ILE A 396 61.38 -5.95 -19.09
C ILE A 396 61.98 -4.56 -18.97
N GLU A 397 63.12 -4.46 -18.30
CA GLU A 397 63.91 -3.23 -18.29
C GLU A 397 64.71 -3.11 -19.59
N TYR A 398 64.71 -1.92 -20.20
CA TYR A 398 65.60 -1.61 -21.32
C TYR A 398 66.71 -0.65 -20.90
N GLU A 399 67.84 -0.74 -21.60
CA GLU A 399 69.04 0.08 -21.37
C GLU A 399 68.86 1.56 -21.72
#